data_AF-A0A2X2XP98-F1
#
_entry.id   AF-A0A2X2XP98-F1
#
_cell.length_a   1.000
_cell.length_b   1.000
_cell.length_c   1.000
_cell.angle_alpha   90.00
_cell.angle_beta   90.00
_cell.angle_gamma   90.00
#
_symmetry.space_group_name_H-M   'P 1'
#
loop_
_entity.id
_entity.type
_entity.pdbx_description
1 polymer ?
#
loop_
_entity_poly.entity_id
_entity_poly.type
_entity_poly.pdbx_seq_one_letter_code
_entity_poly.pdbx_strand_id
1 'polypeptide(L)'
;MQENDLHEKQIVLLTGNNGELEAHIEQQLRELTLLPLNIKHVPTQTFQKDGSPRGVALIVTPYATPLPLFSPPLIHADLSLTAHQQQQIRKILES
;
A
#
# COMPACT_ATOMS: atom_id res chain seq x y z
N MET A 1 -8.34 -31.16 -6.64
CA MET A 1 -8.76 -30.00 -5.83
C MET A 1 -7.72 -28.93 -6.13
N GLN A 2 -8.06 -27.90 -6.92
CA GLN A 2 -7.09 -26.85 -7.25
C GLN A 2 -6.72 -26.13 -5.96
N GLU A 3 -5.43 -26.19 -5.63
CA GLU A 3 -4.82 -25.40 -4.56
C GLU A 3 -5.20 -23.94 -4.78
N ASN A 4 -5.81 -23.38 -3.74
CA ASN A 4 -6.22 -22.00 -3.67
C ASN A 4 -4.92 -21.18 -3.64
N ASP A 5 -4.42 -20.79 -4.82
CA ASP A 5 -3.34 -19.81 -4.99
C ASP A 5 -3.85 -18.48 -4.42
N LEU A 6 -3.85 -18.42 -3.09
CA LEU A 6 -4.09 -17.23 -2.31
C LEU A 6 -2.86 -16.35 -2.54
N HIS A 7 -2.75 -15.76 -3.73
CA HIS A 7 -1.64 -14.91 -4.09
C HIS A 7 -1.62 -13.74 -3.11
N GLU A 8 -0.69 -13.81 -2.17
CA GLU A 8 -0.47 -12.77 -1.18
C GLU A 8 -0.19 -11.47 -1.92
N LYS A 9 -1.09 -10.49 -1.81
CA LYS A 9 -0.92 -9.21 -2.51
C LYS A 9 0.09 -8.36 -1.77
N GLN A 10 1.10 -7.94 -2.52
CA GLN A 10 2.13 -7.06 -2.00
C GLN A 10 1.67 -5.61 -2.07
N ILE A 11 1.64 -4.96 -0.92
CA ILE A 11 1.42 -3.53 -0.76
C ILE A 11 2.74 -2.88 -0.38
N VAL A 12 2.99 -1.68 -0.89
CA VAL A 12 4.08 -0.83 -0.40
C VAL A 12 3.50 0.30 0.42
N LEU A 13 3.98 0.45 1.66
CA LEU A 13 3.74 1.64 2.48
C LEU A 13 4.99 2.53 2.41
N LEU A 14 4.83 3.74 1.88
CA LEU A 14 5.94 4.69 1.83
C LEU A 14 6.18 5.31 3.20
N THR A 15 7.43 5.27 3.64
CA THR A 15 7.86 5.77 4.96
C THR A 15 8.71 7.04 4.84
N GLY A 16 8.81 7.76 5.94
CA GLY A 16 9.42 9.07 6.03
C GLY A 16 9.76 9.45 7.48
N ASN A 17 9.13 10.51 7.98
CA ASN A 17 9.47 11.12 9.27
C ASN A 17 8.38 10.96 10.34
N ASN A 18 7.26 10.31 10.05
CA ASN A 18 6.14 10.12 10.96
C ASN A 18 5.75 8.64 11.09
N GLY A 19 6.53 7.91 11.89
CA GLY A 19 6.32 6.47 12.13
C GLY A 19 4.99 6.14 12.82
N GLU A 20 4.43 7.05 13.62
CA GLU A 20 3.12 6.84 14.27
C GLU A 20 1.99 6.84 13.23
N LEU A 21 2.02 7.78 12.29
CA LEU A 21 1.06 7.84 11.19
C LEU A 21 1.21 6.65 10.24
N GLU A 22 2.45 6.26 9.93
CA GLU A 22 2.73 5.08 9.11
C GLU A 22 2.16 3.82 9.75
N ALA A 23 2.42 3.59 11.04
CA ALA A 23 1.88 2.46 11.78
C ALA A 23 0.34 2.50 11.86
N HIS A 24 -0.25 3.67 12.03
CA HIS A 24 -1.70 3.84 12.03
C HIS A 24 -2.33 3.45 10.69
N ILE A 25 -1.74 3.90 9.57
CA ILE A 25 -2.21 3.56 8.23
C ILE A 25 -1.99 2.07 7.95
N GLU A 26 -0.85 1.49 8.36
CA GLU A 26 -0.62 0.06 8.23
C GLU A 26 -1.69 -0.75 8.96
N GLN A 27 -1.99 -0.39 10.20
CA GLN A 27 -3.01 -1.07 11.00
C GLN A 27 -4.36 -1.03 10.28
N GLN A 28 -4.77 0.13 9.75
CA GLN A 28 -5.99 0.25 8.96
C GLN A 28 -5.97 -0.68 7.75
N LEU A 29 -4.87 -0.76 6.99
CA LEU A 29 -4.74 -1.67 5.85
C LEU A 29 -4.96 -3.13 6.23
N ARG A 30 -4.37 -3.58 7.34
CA ARG A 30 -4.52 -4.95 7.85
C ARG A 30 -5.95 -5.26 8.29
N GLU A 31 -6.68 -4.26 8.78
CA GLU A 31 -8.09 -4.40 9.16
C GLU A 31 -9.06 -4.37 7.96
N LEU A 32 -8.58 -4.00 6.76
CA LEU A 32 -9.45 -3.92 5.58
C LEU A 32 -9.83 -5.26 4.99
N THR A 33 -9.03 -6.30 5.18
CA THR A 33 -9.29 -7.62 4.61
C THR A 33 -8.85 -8.72 5.57
N LEU A 34 -9.47 -9.88 5.46
CA LEU A 34 -9.07 -11.09 6.19
C LEU A 34 -7.96 -11.88 5.47
N LEU A 35 -7.58 -11.45 4.26
CA LEU A 35 -6.50 -12.06 3.49
C LEU A 35 -5.13 -11.67 4.05
N PRO A 36 -4.12 -12.56 3.98
CA PRO A 36 -2.76 -12.20 4.34
C PRO A 36 -2.26 -11.07 3.43
N LEU A 37 -1.76 -9.99 4.05
CA LEU A 37 -1.18 -8.85 3.35
C LEU A 37 0.32 -8.77 3.59
N ASN A 38 1.07 -8.71 2.48
CA ASN A 38 2.50 -8.44 2.50
C ASN A 38 2.74 -6.94 2.37
N ILE A 39 2.92 -6.25 3.50
CA ILE A 39 3.17 -4.82 3.53
C ILE A 39 4.68 -4.57 3.62
N LYS A 40 5.23 -3.96 2.57
CA LYS A 40 6.64 -3.55 2.52
C LYS A 40 6.77 -2.06 2.82
N HIS A 41 7.57 -1.76 3.84
CA HIS A 41 7.99 -0.39 4.13
C HIS A 41 9.11 0.02 3.18
N VAL A 42 8.88 1.09 2.42
CA VAL A 42 9.89 1.65 1.50
C VAL A 42 10.04 3.14 1.78
N PRO A 43 11.25 3.64 2.07
CA PRO A 43 11.45 5.07 2.25
C PRO A 43 11.04 5.84 1.00
N THR A 44 10.34 6.96 1.19
CA THR A 44 9.83 7.79 0.10
C THR A 44 10.95 8.23 -0.86
N GLN A 45 12.15 8.51 -0.33
CA GLN A 45 13.33 8.84 -1.13
C GLN A 45 13.83 7.68 -2.00
N THR A 46 13.82 6.46 -1.47
CA THR A 46 14.18 5.24 -2.21
C THR A 46 13.18 4.99 -3.33
N PHE A 47 11.89 5.14 -3.04
CA PHE A 47 10.84 4.99 -4.04
C PHE A 47 10.95 6.00 -5.20
N GLN A 48 11.27 7.27 -4.91
CA GLN A 48 11.45 8.27 -5.96
C GLN A 48 12.64 7.98 -6.87
N LYS A 49 13.71 7.38 -6.33
CA LYS A 49 14.93 7.07 -7.08
C LYS A 49 14.81 5.78 -7.88
N ASP A 50 14.33 4.72 -7.24
CA ASP A 50 14.39 3.35 -7.76
C ASP A 50 13.01 2.85 -8.26
N GLY A 51 11.94 3.60 -7.98
CA GLY A 51 10.57 3.26 -8.33
C GLY A 51 9.94 2.20 -7.43
N SER A 52 8.83 1.63 -7.90
CA SER A 52 8.15 0.55 -7.18
C SER A 52 8.92 -0.78 -7.31
N PRO A 53 9.00 -1.58 -6.23
CA PRO A 53 9.30 -2.99 -6.35
C PRO A 53 8.37 -3.71 -7.34
N ARG A 54 8.85 -4.81 -7.92
CA ARG A 54 8.06 -5.67 -8.82
C ARG A 54 6.95 -6.39 -8.05
N GLY A 55 5.82 -6.62 -8.72
CA GLY A 55 4.68 -7.38 -8.16
C GLY A 55 3.88 -6.62 -7.10
N VAL A 56 4.08 -5.31 -6.96
CA VAL A 56 3.28 -4.46 -6.06
C VAL A 56 1.90 -4.23 -6.66
N ALA A 57 0.86 -4.58 -5.92
CA ALA A 57 -0.53 -4.36 -6.30
C ALA A 57 -0.99 -2.92 -6.00
N LEU A 58 -0.45 -2.32 -4.94
CA LEU A 58 -0.85 -1.01 -4.45
C LEU A 58 0.29 -0.32 -3.69
N ILE A 59 0.40 1.00 -3.87
CA ILE A 59 1.24 1.87 -3.03
C ILE A 59 0.34 2.74 -2.16
N VAL A 60 0.67 2.85 -0.87
CA VAL A 60 0.00 3.73 0.08
C VAL A 60 1.05 4.66 0.69
N THR A 61 0.73 5.93 0.85
CA THR A 61 1.66 6.91 1.43
C THR A 61 0.91 7.99 2.19
N PRO A 62 1.38 8.42 3.37
CA PRO A 62 0.89 9.66 3.98
C PRO A 62 1.56 10.92 3.40
N TYR A 63 2.61 10.76 2.59
CA TYR A 63 3.41 11.86 2.11
C TYR A 63 3.03 12.26 0.68
N ALA A 64 2.97 13.56 0.43
CA ALA A 64 2.93 14.09 -0.93
C ALA A 64 4.18 13.63 -1.69
N THR A 65 4.01 12.65 -2.57
CA THR A 65 5.11 11.97 -3.27
C THR A 65 4.93 12.13 -4.77
N PRO A 66 5.90 12.70 -5.50
CA PRO A 66 5.83 12.74 -6.95
C PRO A 66 5.87 11.31 -7.51
N LEU A 67 4.95 11.01 -8.43
CA LEU A 67 4.85 9.70 -9.04
C LEU A 67 5.88 9.55 -10.17
N PRO A 68 6.60 8.41 -10.24
CA PRO A 68 7.39 8.09 -11.43
C PRO A 68 6.45 7.87 -12.63
N LEU A 69 7.01 7.94 -13.84
CA LEU A 69 6.24 7.82 -15.10
C LEU A 69 5.42 6.51 -15.18
N PHE A 70 5.92 5.43 -14.57
CA PHE A 70 5.21 4.17 -14.42
C PHE A 70 5.17 3.77 -12.96
N SER A 71 3.98 3.67 -12.39
CA SER A 71 3.77 3.21 -11.03
C SER A 71 2.50 2.34 -10.94
N PRO A 72 2.46 1.40 -9.99
CA PRO A 72 1.20 0.85 -9.50
C PRO A 72 0.22 1.95 -9.06
N PRO A 73 -1.07 1.62 -8.85
CA PRO A 73 -2.01 2.52 -8.20
C PRO A 73 -1.43 3.06 -6.89
N LEU A 74 -1.57 4.37 -6.66
CA LEU A 74 -1.13 5.04 -5.45
C LEU A 74 -2.33 5.66 -4.72
N ILE A 75 -2.37 5.48 -3.41
CA ILE A 75 -3.33 6.12 -2.52
C ILE A 75 -2.57 7.00 -1.53
N HIS A 76 -2.89 8.30 -1.54
CA HIS A 76 -2.38 9.26 -0.58
C HIS A 76 -3.34 9.38 0.61
N ALA A 77 -2.87 9.03 1.81
CA ALA A 77 -3.65 8.98 3.05
C ALA A 77 -3.07 9.98 4.07
N ASP A 78 -3.53 11.24 3.98
CA ASP A 78 -2.94 12.37 4.72
C ASP A 78 -2.89 12.16 6.25
N LEU A 79 -3.98 11.65 6.83
CA LEU A 79 -4.08 11.33 8.27
C LEU A 79 -4.58 9.90 8.52
N SER A 80 -5.43 9.39 7.62
CA SER A 80 -6.01 8.06 7.69
C SER A 80 -6.60 7.69 6.33
N LEU A 81 -6.93 6.42 6.15
CA LEU A 81 -7.67 5.94 4.99
C LEU A 81 -9.14 6.34 5.09
N THR A 82 -9.60 7.16 4.16
CA THR A 82 -11.02 7.53 4.03
C THR A 82 -11.87 6.33 3.60
N ALA A 83 -13.17 6.33 3.88
CA ALA A 83 -14.07 5.23 3.50
C ALA A 83 -14.01 4.88 2.00
N HIS A 84 -13.90 5.89 1.13
CA HIS A 84 -13.76 5.67 -0.31
C HIS A 84 -12.43 4.97 -0.66
N GLN A 85 -11.32 5.41 -0.06
CA GLN A 85 -10.02 4.77 -0.24
C GLN A 85 -10.04 3.34 0.27
N GLN A 86 -10.62 3.08 1.45
CA GLN A 86 -10.77 1.74 2.00
C GLN A 86 -11.53 0.80 1.04
N GLN A 87 -12.63 1.28 0.44
CA GLN A 87 -13.38 0.52 -0.56
C GLN A 87 -12.56 0.24 -1.83
N GLN A 88 -11.82 1.24 -2.31
CA GLN A 88 -10.94 1.08 -3.48
C GLN A 88 -9.84 0.04 -3.21
N ILE A 89 -9.23 0.10 -2.03
CA ILE A 89 -8.17 -0.82 -1.58
C ILE A 89 -8.73 -2.23 -1.53
N ARG A 90 -9.87 -2.45 -0.87
CA ARG A 90 -10.55 -3.75 -0.81
C ARG A 90 -10.76 -4.35 -2.19
N LYS A 91 -11.31 -3.58 -3.13
CA LYS A 91 -11.49 -4.04 -4.52
C LYS A 91 -10.18 -4.48 -5.17
N ILE A 92 -9.09 -3.74 -4.98
CA ILE A 92 -7.77 -4.11 -5.51
C ILE A 92 -7.22 -5.36 -4.82
N LEU A 93 -7.45 -5.52 -3.52
CA LEU A 93 -6.94 -6.64 -2.73
C LEU A 93 -7.76 -7.93 -2.92
N GLU A 94 -9.02 -7.83 -3.27
CA GLU A 94 -9.93 -8.97 -3.40
C GLU A 94 -10.22 -9.36 -4.85
N SER A 95 -9.67 -8.62 -5.83
CA SER A 95 -9.80 -8.92 -7.27
C SER A 95 -9.02 -10.15 -7.75
#